data_AF-A0A168IUP6-F1
#
_entry.id   AF-A0A168IUP6-F1
#
_cell.length_a   1.000
_cell.length_b   1.000
_cell.length_c   1.000
_cell.angle_alpha   90.00
_cell.angle_beta   90.00
_cell.angle_gamma   90.00
#
_symmetry.space_group_name_H-M   'P 1'
#
loop_
_entity.id
_entity.type
_entity.pdbx_description
1 polymer ?
#
loop_
_entity_poly.entity_id
_entity_poly.type
_entity_poly.pdbx_seq_one_letter_code
_entity_poly.pdbx_strand_id
1 'polypeptide(L)'
;MQAVLFLVDWSPTETETQTTATYHYPSPDDAFESLDHAADQLQTLVARVMRLRNTAEQMLPTAKTLPPPPPLHSKVVLLGQLKTWTRLFENMLQREQVGGDFYKSDLGNNPVETLLRAQHKTAWIFLNSYGPGRELEYDAYLPHFQQCVAWADEVAAAHQRYSGPSSPTFTPEIGILPVLYIIGAKCRHPAVRREALRILLRQPIREAVWDSVWTAQVLERVIEIEEGRSEDGTAAKSADQIPAWRRIEALSWVHVDRDFAPRLDMTYTFCAQEGIHSESLML
;
A
#
# COMPACT_ATOMS: atom_id res chain seq x y z
N MET A 1 -13.26 -11.81 4.56
CA MET A 1 -11.97 -11.80 5.30
C MET A 1 -10.82 -11.55 4.31
N GLN A 2 -10.62 -10.30 3.86
CA GLN A 2 -9.56 -9.94 2.89
C GLN A 2 -8.36 -9.21 3.53
N ALA A 3 -8.40 -8.98 4.84
CA ALA A 3 -7.39 -8.24 5.60
C ALA A 3 -5.98 -8.87 5.57
N VAL A 4 -5.90 -10.19 5.39
CA VAL A 4 -4.64 -10.96 5.50
C VAL A 4 -3.77 -10.88 4.23
N LEU A 5 -4.29 -10.32 3.14
CA LEU A 5 -3.61 -10.22 1.84
C LEU A 5 -2.47 -9.20 1.78
N PHE A 6 -2.30 -8.44 2.85
CA PHE A 6 -1.37 -7.33 2.97
C PHE A 6 -0.16 -7.62 3.85
N LEU A 7 -0.15 -8.76 4.55
CA LEU A 7 0.99 -9.24 5.31
C LEU A 7 1.82 -10.16 4.41
N VAL A 8 3.12 -9.88 4.32
CA VAL A 8 4.09 -10.59 3.45
C VAL A 8 4.22 -12.08 3.81
N ASP A 9 3.80 -12.47 5.02
CA ASP A 9 3.86 -13.86 5.52
C ASP A 9 2.57 -14.67 5.36
N TRP A 10 1.55 -14.16 4.65
CA TRP A 10 0.36 -14.98 4.42
C TRP A 10 0.58 -16.02 3.31
N SER A 11 0.65 -17.29 3.72
CA SER A 11 0.41 -18.43 2.84
C SER A 11 -1.04 -18.89 3.01
N PRO A 12 -1.80 -19.13 1.93
CA PRO A 12 -3.09 -19.80 2.07
C PRO A 12 -2.81 -21.23 2.51
N THR A 13 -3.16 -21.60 3.74
CA THR A 13 -3.48 -23.00 4.01
C THR A 13 -4.62 -23.40 3.09
N GLU A 14 -4.44 -24.53 2.42
CA GLU A 14 -5.30 -25.12 1.40
C GLU A 14 -6.79 -25.19 1.80
N THR A 15 -7.54 -24.11 1.61
CA THR A 15 -9.00 -24.14 1.61
C THR A 15 -9.54 -22.94 0.82
N GLU A 16 -9.26 -22.89 -0.48
CA GLU A 16 -10.15 -22.20 -1.43
C GLU A 16 -9.92 -22.79 -2.84
N THR A 17 -10.21 -24.08 -2.94
CA THR A 17 -10.53 -24.72 -4.21
C THR A 17 -11.79 -24.07 -4.77
N GLN A 18 -11.66 -23.50 -5.97
CA GLN A 18 -12.76 -23.13 -6.87
C GLN A 18 -13.76 -22.11 -6.30
N THR A 19 -13.54 -20.84 -6.66
CA THR A 19 -14.67 -19.99 -7.03
C THR A 19 -14.36 -19.37 -8.39
N THR A 20 -14.58 -20.16 -9.45
CA THR A 20 -15.01 -19.61 -10.75
C THR A 20 -16.40 -19.02 -10.57
N ALA A 21 -16.50 -17.90 -9.85
CA ALA A 21 -17.62 -16.99 -10.01
C ALA A 21 -17.48 -16.43 -11.42
N THR A 22 -18.52 -16.61 -12.22
CA THR A 22 -18.63 -16.04 -13.56
C THR A 22 -18.59 -14.51 -13.39
N TYR A 23 -17.41 -13.90 -13.46
CA TYR A 23 -17.28 -12.45 -13.48
C TYR A 23 -17.97 -11.97 -14.75
N HIS A 24 -19.18 -11.42 -14.62
CA HIS A 24 -19.74 -10.57 -15.65
C HIS A 24 -18.77 -9.39 -15.78
N TYR A 25 -18.00 -9.38 -16.86
CA TYR A 25 -17.23 -8.20 -17.23
C TYR A 25 -18.26 -7.10 -17.49
N PRO A 26 -18.22 -5.95 -16.78
CA PRO A 26 -19.08 -4.83 -17.11
C PRO A 26 -18.89 -4.49 -18.59
N SER A 27 -19.99 -4.19 -19.30
CA SER A 27 -19.91 -3.75 -20.68
C SER A 27 -18.96 -2.54 -20.76
N PRO A 28 -18.18 -2.37 -21.84
CA PRO A 28 -17.28 -1.23 -21.97
C PRO A 28 -17.95 0.12 -21.75
N ASP A 29 -19.26 0.27 -21.91
CA ASP A 29 -19.99 1.54 -21.75
C ASP A 29 -20.63 1.76 -20.37
N ASP A 30 -20.51 0.81 -19.43
CA ASP A 30 -21.18 0.90 -18.13
C ASP A 30 -20.29 1.58 -17.08
N ALA A 31 -20.76 2.67 -16.48
CA ALA A 31 -20.13 3.25 -15.29
C ALA A 31 -20.52 2.45 -14.03
N PHE A 32 -19.74 2.58 -12.95
CA PHE A 32 -20.15 2.02 -11.66
C PHE A 32 -21.47 2.64 -11.18
N GLU A 33 -22.26 1.84 -10.48
CA GLU A 33 -23.58 2.24 -9.94
C GLU A 33 -23.46 3.06 -8.65
N SER A 34 -22.39 2.85 -7.89
CA SER A 34 -22.12 3.52 -6.62
C SER A 34 -20.64 3.50 -6.26
N LEU A 35 -20.25 4.34 -5.28
CA LEU A 35 -18.90 4.30 -4.68
C LEU A 35 -18.59 2.95 -4.04
N ASP A 36 -19.57 2.30 -3.40
CA ASP A 36 -19.39 0.99 -2.77
C ASP A 36 -19.06 -0.09 -3.82
N HIS A 37 -19.78 -0.08 -4.95
CA HIS A 37 -19.51 -1.00 -6.06
C HIS A 37 -18.09 -0.76 -6.64
N ALA A 38 -17.70 0.50 -6.81
CA ALA A 38 -16.35 0.83 -7.24
C ALA A 38 -15.28 0.36 -6.22
N ALA A 39 -15.55 0.49 -4.93
CA ALA A 39 -14.68 0.08 -3.84
C ALA A 39 -14.47 -1.43 -3.80
N ASP A 40 -15.53 -2.23 -3.87
CA ASP A 40 -15.46 -3.70 -3.86
C ASP A 40 -14.62 -4.24 -5.02
N GLN A 41 -14.83 -3.68 -6.22
CA GLN A 41 -14.04 -4.04 -7.40
C GLN A 41 -12.58 -3.63 -7.24
N LEU A 42 -12.32 -2.44 -6.68
CA LEU A 42 -10.95 -1.99 -6.43
C LEU A 42 -10.24 -2.87 -5.43
N GLN A 43 -10.86 -3.19 -4.29
CA GLN A 43 -10.28 -4.07 -3.27
C GLN A 43 -9.90 -5.43 -3.84
N THR A 44 -10.73 -6.00 -4.71
CA THR A 44 -10.43 -7.23 -5.44
C THR A 44 -9.20 -7.10 -6.34
N LEU A 45 -9.03 -5.98 -7.04
CA LEU A 45 -7.85 -5.70 -7.86
C LEU A 45 -6.59 -5.50 -7.00
N VAL A 46 -6.67 -4.70 -5.93
CA VAL A 46 -5.55 -4.47 -5.01
C VAL A 46 -5.09 -5.79 -4.40
N ALA A 47 -6.01 -6.62 -3.93
CA ALA A 47 -5.72 -7.96 -3.42
C ALA A 47 -4.94 -8.82 -4.43
N ARG A 48 -5.31 -8.77 -5.71
CA ARG A 48 -4.61 -9.51 -6.78
C ARG A 48 -3.22 -8.94 -7.07
N VAL A 49 -3.06 -7.62 -7.03
CA VAL A 49 -1.75 -6.95 -7.14
C VAL A 49 -0.84 -7.36 -5.99
N MET A 50 -1.34 -7.35 -4.75
CA MET A 50 -0.57 -7.76 -3.57
C MET A 50 -0.17 -9.24 -3.64
N ARG A 51 -1.07 -10.14 -4.05
CA ARG A 51 -0.71 -11.55 -4.26
C ARG A 51 0.38 -11.72 -5.32
N LEU A 52 0.26 -11.05 -6.46
CA LEU A 52 1.27 -11.11 -7.52
C LEU A 52 2.65 -10.66 -7.01
N ARG A 53 2.69 -9.64 -6.14
CA ARG A 53 3.90 -9.18 -5.48
C ARG A 53 4.44 -10.21 -4.48
N ASN A 54 3.60 -10.68 -3.56
CA ASN A 54 4.05 -11.58 -2.49
C ASN A 54 4.52 -12.94 -3.04
N THR A 55 3.88 -13.46 -4.09
CA THR A 55 4.37 -14.67 -4.78
C THR A 55 5.74 -14.45 -5.42
N ALA A 56 6.07 -13.25 -5.86
CA ALA A 56 7.41 -12.93 -6.35
C ALA A 56 8.44 -12.82 -5.19
N GLU A 57 8.00 -12.38 -4.00
CA GLU A 57 8.86 -12.24 -2.82
C GLU A 57 9.08 -13.57 -2.07
N GLN A 58 8.11 -14.48 -2.05
CA GLN A 58 8.24 -15.84 -1.47
C GLN A 58 9.20 -16.77 -2.26
N MET A 59 9.72 -16.33 -3.40
CA MET A 59 10.55 -17.15 -4.31
C MET A 59 12.08 -16.99 -4.15
N LEU A 60 12.63 -16.80 -2.93
CA LEU A 60 14.09 -16.82 -2.71
C LEU A 60 14.52 -17.36 -1.32
N PRO A 61 15.60 -18.17 -1.16
CA PRO A 61 16.23 -19.16 -2.03
C PRO A 61 16.37 -20.53 -1.32
N THR A 62 15.38 -21.42 -1.40
CA THR A 62 15.59 -22.83 -0.97
C THR A 62 16.02 -23.75 -2.11
N ALA A 63 16.17 -23.25 -3.34
CA ALA A 63 16.56 -24.07 -4.47
C ALA A 63 17.59 -23.38 -5.36
N LYS A 64 18.63 -24.13 -5.77
CA LYS A 64 19.68 -23.78 -6.75
C LYS A 64 19.14 -23.51 -8.17
N THR A 65 17.86 -23.22 -8.31
CA THR A 65 17.16 -23.00 -9.57
C THR A 65 16.82 -21.53 -9.69
N LEU A 66 17.19 -20.94 -10.82
CA LEU A 66 16.81 -19.60 -11.24
C LEU A 66 15.29 -19.40 -10.99
N PRO A 67 14.87 -18.32 -10.31
CA PRO A 67 13.45 -18.04 -10.13
C PRO A 67 12.76 -18.00 -11.51
N PRO A 68 11.54 -18.55 -11.65
CA PRO A 68 10.80 -18.46 -12.90
C PRO A 68 10.62 -16.98 -13.27
N PRO A 69 10.62 -16.62 -14.57
CA PRO A 69 10.43 -15.25 -14.97
C PRO A 69 9.11 -14.72 -14.39
N PRO A 70 9.08 -13.45 -13.95
CA PRO A 70 7.86 -12.85 -13.43
C PRO A 70 6.72 -13.07 -14.43
N PRO A 71 5.52 -13.51 -14.00
CA PRO A 71 4.40 -13.76 -14.91
C PRO A 71 3.92 -12.45 -15.55
N LEU A 72 4.60 -12.05 -16.63
CA LEU A 72 4.37 -10.81 -17.38
C LEU A 72 2.92 -10.71 -17.86
N HIS A 73 2.31 -11.84 -18.20
CA HIS A 73 0.90 -11.91 -18.58
C HIS A 73 -0.02 -11.41 -17.45
N SER A 74 0.21 -11.85 -16.20
CA SER A 74 -0.56 -11.41 -15.04
C SER A 74 -0.42 -9.92 -14.78
N LYS A 75 0.79 -9.36 -14.93
CA LYS A 75 1.04 -7.91 -14.85
C LYS A 75 0.22 -7.14 -15.89
N VAL A 76 0.30 -7.54 -17.16
CA VAL A 76 -0.40 -6.88 -18.27
C VAL A 76 -1.92 -6.91 -18.08
N VAL A 77 -2.47 -8.07 -17.71
CA VAL A 77 -3.91 -8.22 -17.46
C VAL A 77 -4.37 -7.32 -16.32
N LEU A 78 -3.65 -7.31 -15.19
CA LEU A 78 -4.00 -6.46 -14.04
C LEU A 78 -3.87 -4.96 -14.35
N LEU A 79 -2.88 -4.54 -15.13
CA LEU A 79 -2.76 -3.15 -15.59
C LEU A 79 -3.95 -2.74 -16.47
N GLY A 80 -4.37 -3.63 -17.37
CA GLY A 80 -5.58 -3.44 -18.18
C GLY A 80 -6.83 -3.28 -17.32
N GLN A 81 -6.96 -4.10 -16.28
CA GLN A 81 -8.09 -4.03 -15.34
C GLN A 81 -8.08 -2.76 -14.49
N LEU A 82 -6.92 -2.33 -13.97
CA LEU A 82 -6.79 -1.05 -13.27
C LEU A 82 -7.13 0.13 -14.17
N LYS A 83 -6.74 0.10 -15.45
CA LYS A 83 -7.10 1.14 -16.43
C LYS A 83 -8.60 1.16 -16.71
N THR A 84 -9.22 -0.01 -16.89
CA THR A 84 -10.67 -0.12 -17.05
C THR A 84 -11.39 0.42 -15.82
N TRP A 85 -10.96 0.03 -14.62
CA TRP A 85 -11.54 0.52 -13.36
C TRP A 85 -11.52 2.05 -13.29
N THR A 86 -10.37 2.70 -13.59
CA THR A 86 -10.30 4.17 -13.59
C THR A 86 -11.31 4.78 -14.55
N ARG A 87 -11.42 4.24 -15.76
CA ARG A 87 -12.36 4.75 -16.76
C ARG A 87 -13.81 4.64 -16.27
N LEU A 88 -14.21 3.51 -15.69
CA LEU A 88 -15.57 3.33 -15.15
C LEU A 88 -15.85 4.26 -13.96
N PHE A 89 -14.83 4.46 -13.12
CA PHE A 89 -14.90 5.36 -11.97
C PHE A 89 -15.08 6.82 -12.39
N GLU A 90 -14.28 7.32 -13.34
CA GLU A 90 -14.42 8.70 -13.83
C GLU A 90 -15.78 8.90 -14.55
N ASN A 91 -16.26 7.90 -15.30
CA ASN A 91 -17.58 7.97 -15.92
C ASN A 91 -18.71 8.09 -14.88
N MET A 92 -18.59 7.40 -13.74
CA MET A 92 -19.56 7.47 -12.65
C MET A 92 -19.56 8.87 -12.04
N LEU A 93 -18.39 9.41 -11.70
CA LEU A 93 -18.25 10.74 -11.12
C LEU A 93 -18.78 11.84 -12.06
N GLN A 94 -18.58 11.70 -13.37
CA GLN A 94 -19.14 12.63 -14.36
C GLN A 94 -20.68 12.59 -14.41
N ARG A 95 -21.30 11.39 -14.32
CA ARG A 95 -22.77 11.25 -14.27
C ARG A 95 -23.36 11.95 -13.03
N GLU A 96 -22.71 11.79 -11.88
CA GLU A 96 -23.13 12.44 -10.64
C GLU A 96 -23.03 13.97 -10.70
N GLN A 97 -22.02 14.50 -11.40
CA GLN A 97 -21.85 15.95 -11.57
C GLN A 97 -22.92 16.58 -12.48
N VAL A 98 -23.38 15.87 -13.51
CA VAL A 98 -24.41 16.37 -14.44
C VAL A 98 -25.81 16.37 -13.81
N GLY A 99 -26.06 15.51 -12.81
CA GLY A 99 -27.36 15.39 -12.12
C GLY A 99 -27.46 16.14 -10.79
N GLY A 100 -26.39 16.75 -10.29
CA GLY A 100 -26.36 17.41 -8.98
C GLY A 100 -26.57 18.93 -9.06
N ASP A 101 -27.49 19.47 -8.26
CA ASP A 101 -27.75 20.90 -8.14
C ASP A 101 -26.47 21.71 -7.81
N PHE A 102 -26.40 22.94 -8.34
CA PHE A 102 -25.32 23.95 -8.22
C PHE A 102 -24.93 24.37 -6.78
N TYR A 103 -25.46 23.71 -5.75
CA TYR A 103 -25.26 24.03 -4.33
C TYR A 103 -24.33 23.04 -3.59
N LYS A 104 -23.43 22.33 -4.28
CA LYS A 104 -22.30 21.68 -3.58
C LYS A 104 -21.32 22.76 -3.11
N SER A 105 -21.64 23.37 -1.97
CA SER A 105 -20.79 24.28 -1.21
C SER A 105 -19.53 23.57 -0.75
N ASP A 106 -18.35 24.19 -0.90
CA ASP A 106 -17.14 24.25 -0.03
C ASP A 106 -16.76 23.11 0.95
N LEU A 107 -17.43 21.96 0.94
CA LEU A 107 -17.12 20.76 1.71
C LEU A 107 -16.32 19.87 0.77
N GLY A 108 -15.03 19.74 1.05
CA GLY A 108 -14.01 19.18 0.14
C GLY A 108 -14.33 17.81 -0.47
N ASN A 109 -13.43 17.37 -1.36
CA ASN A 109 -13.46 16.08 -2.06
C ASN A 109 -14.04 14.96 -1.17
N ASN A 110 -14.98 14.18 -1.71
CA ASN A 110 -15.59 13.06 -1.00
C ASN A 110 -14.47 12.13 -0.46
N PRO A 111 -14.35 11.91 0.86
CA PRO A 111 -13.25 11.14 1.44
C PRO A 111 -13.15 9.71 0.90
N VAL A 112 -14.28 9.09 0.55
CA VAL A 112 -14.31 7.76 -0.07
C VAL A 112 -13.74 7.83 -1.47
N GLU A 113 -14.10 8.84 -2.26
CA GLU A 113 -13.51 9.06 -3.59
C GLU A 113 -11.98 9.22 -3.51
N THR A 114 -11.52 10.09 -2.60
CA THR A 114 -10.10 10.34 -2.37
C THR A 114 -9.36 9.08 -1.93
N LEU A 115 -9.97 8.27 -1.05
CA LEU A 115 -9.42 6.98 -0.62
C LEU A 115 -9.26 6.02 -1.80
N LEU A 116 -10.29 5.88 -2.64
CA LEU A 116 -10.25 5.00 -3.81
C LEU A 116 -9.18 5.44 -4.83
N ARG A 117 -9.01 6.75 -5.04
CA ARG A 117 -7.92 7.31 -5.87
C ARG A 117 -6.55 6.95 -5.30
N ALA A 118 -6.36 7.07 -3.99
CA ALA A 118 -5.10 6.74 -3.33
C ALA A 118 -4.78 5.24 -3.40
N GLN A 119 -5.77 4.38 -3.13
CA GLN A 119 -5.62 2.92 -3.21
C GLN A 119 -5.30 2.47 -4.64
N HIS A 120 -6.05 2.97 -5.63
CA HIS A 120 -5.81 2.68 -7.05
C HIS A 120 -4.41 3.09 -7.49
N LYS A 121 -4.03 4.35 -7.21
CA LYS A 121 -2.74 4.88 -7.64
C LYS A 121 -1.58 4.09 -7.03
N THR A 122 -1.70 3.73 -5.76
CA THR A 122 -0.69 2.95 -5.04
C THR A 122 -0.55 1.54 -5.62
N ALA A 123 -1.68 0.86 -5.89
CA ALA A 123 -1.67 -0.44 -6.56
C ALA A 123 -1.08 -0.36 -7.98
N TRP A 124 -1.37 0.72 -8.71
CA TRP A 124 -0.81 0.97 -10.03
C TRP A 124 0.72 1.17 -9.98
N ILE A 125 1.25 1.96 -9.03
CA ILE A 125 2.70 2.12 -8.85
C ILE A 125 3.35 0.76 -8.58
N PHE A 126 2.80 -0.01 -7.64
CA PHE A 126 3.30 -1.35 -7.28
C PHE A 126 3.37 -2.29 -8.48
N LEU A 127 2.32 -2.29 -9.30
CA LEU A 127 2.26 -3.15 -10.46
C LEU A 127 3.20 -2.69 -11.57
N ASN A 128 3.40 -1.38 -11.77
CA ASN A 128 4.33 -0.89 -12.80
C ASN A 128 5.78 -1.17 -12.43
N SER A 129 6.14 -1.01 -11.16
CA SER A 129 7.46 -1.39 -10.64
C SER A 129 7.66 -2.91 -10.52
N TYR A 130 6.73 -3.75 -10.95
CA TYR A 130 6.90 -5.21 -10.88
C TYR A 130 7.97 -5.69 -11.87
N GLY A 131 9.09 -6.20 -11.34
CA GLY A 131 10.19 -6.75 -12.12
C GLY A 131 11.53 -6.80 -11.38
N PRO A 132 12.62 -7.25 -12.05
CA PRO A 132 13.98 -7.12 -11.54
C PRO A 132 14.37 -5.64 -11.37
N GLY A 133 15.05 -5.28 -10.29
CA GLY A 133 15.47 -3.88 -10.06
C GLY A 133 14.38 -2.93 -9.58
N ARG A 134 13.18 -3.45 -9.25
CA ARG A 134 12.00 -2.70 -8.80
C ARG A 134 12.24 -1.63 -7.74
N GLU A 135 13.17 -1.88 -6.81
CA GLU A 135 13.45 -0.96 -5.72
C GLU A 135 14.09 0.36 -6.19
N LEU A 136 14.70 0.38 -7.38
CA LEU A 136 15.21 1.58 -8.03
C LEU A 136 14.11 2.29 -8.83
N GLU A 137 13.15 1.54 -9.38
CA GLU A 137 12.08 2.11 -10.21
C GLU A 137 11.10 2.99 -9.43
N TYR A 138 10.90 2.73 -8.13
CA TYR A 138 10.00 3.54 -7.29
C TYR A 138 10.38 5.03 -7.27
N ASP A 139 11.66 5.37 -7.40
CA ASP A 139 12.13 6.76 -7.34
C ASP A 139 11.54 7.61 -8.47
N ALA A 140 11.28 7.00 -9.64
CA ALA A 140 10.68 7.68 -10.79
C ALA A 140 9.20 8.06 -10.53
N TYR A 141 8.56 7.49 -9.51
CA TYR A 141 7.16 7.76 -9.17
C TYR A 141 6.99 8.80 -8.05
N LEU A 142 8.03 9.56 -7.68
CA LEU A 142 7.96 10.58 -6.65
C LEU A 142 6.72 11.52 -6.77
N PRO A 143 6.39 12.10 -7.94
CA PRO A 143 5.20 12.95 -8.05
C PRO A 143 3.89 12.21 -7.73
N HIS A 144 3.81 10.92 -8.06
CA HIS A 144 2.65 10.10 -7.75
C HIS A 144 2.56 9.78 -6.25
N PHE A 145 3.70 9.51 -5.59
CA PHE A 145 3.74 9.33 -4.15
C PHE A 145 3.38 10.60 -3.39
N GLN A 146 3.81 11.78 -3.86
CA GLN A 146 3.40 13.08 -3.32
C GLN A 146 1.89 13.28 -3.42
N GLN A 147 1.29 12.91 -4.55
CA GLN A 147 -0.16 12.94 -4.71
C GLN A 147 -0.88 11.96 -3.79
N CYS A 148 -0.39 10.72 -3.68
CA CYS A 148 -0.98 9.71 -2.79
C CYS A 148 -0.92 10.13 -1.32
N VAL A 149 0.20 10.72 -0.86
CA VAL A 149 0.32 11.14 0.55
C VAL A 149 -0.58 12.34 0.85
N ALA A 150 -0.77 13.26 -0.11
CA ALA A 150 -1.73 14.35 0.02
C ALA A 150 -3.18 13.84 0.13
N TRP A 151 -3.57 12.88 -0.72
CA TRP A 151 -4.88 12.23 -0.62
C TRP A 151 -5.04 11.47 0.70
N ALA A 152 -3.99 10.78 1.17
CA ALA A 152 -4.02 10.12 2.47
C ALA A 152 -4.21 11.11 3.62
N ASP A 153 -3.60 12.29 3.54
CA ASP A 153 -3.77 13.36 4.52
C ASP A 153 -5.22 13.89 4.53
N GLU A 154 -5.81 14.12 3.36
CA GLU A 154 -7.21 14.53 3.21
C GLU A 154 -8.17 13.52 3.84
N VAL A 155 -7.98 12.23 3.57
CA VAL A 155 -8.79 11.14 4.12
C VAL A 155 -8.64 11.08 5.64
N ALA A 156 -7.42 11.14 6.16
CA ALA A 156 -7.16 11.13 7.60
C ALA A 156 -7.76 12.36 8.31
N ALA A 157 -7.66 13.54 7.69
CA ALA A 157 -8.27 14.76 8.22
C ALA A 157 -9.79 14.69 8.24
N ALA A 158 -10.42 14.13 7.20
CA ALA A 158 -11.86 13.90 7.18
C ALA A 158 -12.28 12.91 8.27
N HIS A 159 -11.57 11.78 8.41
CA HIS A 159 -11.82 10.80 9.45
C HIS A 159 -11.75 11.40 10.86
N GLN A 160 -10.75 12.24 11.11
CA GLN A 160 -10.58 12.94 12.39
C GLN A 160 -11.73 13.91 12.69
N ARG A 161 -12.28 14.58 11.68
CA ARG A 161 -13.45 15.46 11.83
C ARG A 161 -14.71 14.69 12.21
N TYR A 162 -14.89 13.47 11.68
CA TYR A 162 -16.06 12.63 11.98
C TYR A 162 -15.95 11.86 13.29
N SER A 163 -14.75 11.35 13.62
CA SER A 163 -14.53 10.47 14.78
C SER A 163 -14.05 11.21 16.04
N GLY A 164 -13.57 12.45 15.88
CA GLY A 164 -12.92 13.24 16.92
C GLY A 164 -11.41 12.96 17.03
N PRO A 165 -10.62 13.95 17.49
CA PRO A 165 -9.16 13.93 17.41
C PRO A 165 -8.45 12.94 18.34
N SER A 166 -9.14 12.38 19.34
CA SER A 166 -8.55 11.53 20.39
C SER A 166 -9.20 10.15 20.50
N SER A 167 -10.11 9.80 19.59
CA SER A 167 -10.83 8.52 19.65
C SER A 167 -10.08 7.48 18.82
N PRO A 168 -9.57 6.39 19.41
CA PRO A 168 -9.09 5.27 18.62
C PRO A 168 -10.27 4.69 17.82
N THR A 169 -10.05 4.40 16.55
CA THR A 169 -11.11 3.88 15.67
C THR A 169 -10.76 2.51 15.11
N PHE A 170 -11.77 1.65 14.98
CA PHE A 170 -11.65 0.37 14.31
C PHE A 170 -12.61 0.29 13.13
N THR A 171 -12.13 -0.18 11.98
CA THR A 171 -12.96 -0.60 10.85
C THR A 171 -12.55 -2.01 10.40
N PRO A 172 -13.50 -2.89 10.06
CA PRO A 172 -13.19 -4.20 9.50
C PRO A 172 -12.73 -4.12 8.03
N GLU A 173 -12.86 -2.97 7.38
CA GLU A 173 -12.46 -2.72 6.01
C GLU A 173 -11.02 -2.21 5.91
N ILE A 174 -10.43 -2.36 4.73
CA ILE A 174 -9.07 -1.90 4.44
C ILE A 174 -9.15 -0.46 3.94
N GLY A 175 -8.58 0.48 4.70
CA GLY A 175 -8.63 1.90 4.42
C GLY A 175 -7.30 2.44 3.92
N ILE A 176 -6.79 3.46 4.62
CA ILE A 176 -5.63 4.24 4.21
C ILE A 176 -4.30 3.74 4.80
N LEU A 177 -4.32 2.90 5.85
CA LEU A 177 -3.09 2.39 6.49
C LEU A 177 -2.18 1.61 5.55
N PRO A 178 -2.66 0.65 4.71
CA PRO A 178 -1.80 0.00 3.74
C PRO A 178 -1.22 0.96 2.69
N VAL A 179 -1.97 2.01 2.32
CA VAL A 179 -1.48 3.04 1.39
C VAL A 179 -0.31 3.79 2.02
N LEU A 180 -0.46 4.24 3.27
CA LEU A 180 0.60 4.93 4.02
C LEU A 180 1.83 4.03 4.24
N TYR A 181 1.61 2.75 4.57
CA TYR A 181 2.69 1.77 4.66
C TYR A 181 3.46 1.67 3.34
N ILE A 182 2.77 1.54 2.21
CA ILE A 182 3.42 1.44 0.90
C ILE A 182 4.21 2.71 0.57
N ILE A 183 3.61 3.88 0.78
CA ILE A 183 4.27 5.18 0.57
C ILE A 183 5.56 5.23 1.40
N GLY A 184 5.45 4.98 2.71
CA GLY A 184 6.60 5.02 3.61
C GLY A 184 7.68 3.99 3.27
N ALA A 185 7.29 2.76 2.95
CA ALA A 185 8.25 1.69 2.69
C ALA A 185 8.95 1.86 1.33
N LYS A 186 8.26 2.35 0.29
CA LYS A 186 8.76 2.30 -1.09
C LYS A 186 9.13 3.66 -1.70
N CYS A 187 8.53 4.76 -1.24
CA CYS A 187 8.97 6.10 -1.66
C CYS A 187 10.19 6.53 -0.86
N ARG A 188 11.37 6.51 -1.45
CA ARG A 188 12.65 6.83 -0.80
C ARG A 188 12.95 8.33 -0.65
N HIS A 189 11.93 9.16 -0.81
CA HIS A 189 12.07 10.61 -0.62
C HIS A 189 11.81 10.98 0.84
N PRO A 190 12.80 11.54 1.56
CA PRO A 190 12.72 11.77 3.00
C PRO A 190 11.47 12.51 3.44
N ALA A 191 11.13 13.63 2.78
CA ALA A 191 9.95 14.43 3.15
C ALA A 191 8.63 13.67 3.03
N VAL A 192 8.48 12.82 2.00
CA VAL A 192 7.24 12.04 1.78
C VAL A 192 7.10 10.96 2.85
N ARG A 193 8.22 10.35 3.27
CA ARG A 193 8.23 9.36 4.36
C ARG A 193 7.88 9.97 5.71
N ARG A 194 8.41 11.16 6.05
CA ARG A 194 8.02 11.88 7.28
C ARG A 194 6.54 12.23 7.26
N GLU A 195 6.02 12.61 6.10
CA GLU A 195 4.61 12.94 5.97
C GLU A 195 3.71 11.72 6.18
N ALA A 196 4.06 10.57 5.60
CA ALA A 196 3.35 9.31 5.87
C ALA A 196 3.36 8.94 7.36
N LEU A 197 4.51 9.06 8.04
CA LEU A 197 4.62 8.86 9.49
C LEU A 197 3.73 9.84 10.28
N ARG A 198 3.78 11.13 9.93
CA ARG A 198 2.97 12.17 10.57
C ARG A 198 1.48 11.86 10.49
N ILE A 199 1.02 11.31 9.36
CA ILE A 199 -0.38 10.91 9.17
C ILE A 199 -0.71 9.68 10.04
N LEU A 200 0.13 8.64 10.03
CA LEU A 200 -0.07 7.43 10.84
C LEU A 200 -0.12 7.73 12.36
N LEU A 201 0.73 8.65 12.82
CA LEU A 201 0.84 9.04 14.22
C LEU A 201 -0.21 10.08 14.64
N ARG A 202 -0.99 10.64 13.71
CA ARG A 202 -1.98 11.68 14.02
C ARG A 202 -3.10 11.18 14.92
N GLN A 203 -3.58 9.97 14.64
CA GLN A 203 -4.70 9.36 15.34
C GLN A 203 -4.51 7.82 15.32
N PRO A 204 -4.69 7.13 16.45
CA PRO A 204 -4.71 5.67 16.46
C PRO A 204 -5.88 5.14 15.64
N ILE A 205 -5.57 4.39 14.58
CA ILE A 205 -6.55 3.78 13.68
C ILE A 205 -6.20 2.30 13.54
N ARG A 206 -7.22 1.45 13.54
CA ARG A 206 -7.10 0.03 13.21
C ARG A 206 -8.01 -0.32 12.05
N GLU A 207 -7.42 -0.81 10.96
CA GLU A 207 -8.10 -1.18 9.71
C GLU A 207 -7.90 -2.68 9.48
N ALA A 208 -8.89 -3.46 9.90
CA ALA A 208 -8.82 -4.90 9.94
C ALA A 208 -7.60 -5.42 10.73
N VAL A 209 -6.56 -5.92 10.05
CA VAL A 209 -5.31 -6.38 10.69
C VAL A 209 -4.26 -5.27 10.82
N TRP A 210 -4.45 -4.15 10.13
CA TRP A 210 -3.54 -3.01 10.17
C TRP A 210 -3.78 -2.17 11.41
N ASP A 211 -2.71 -1.74 12.04
CA ASP A 211 -2.72 -0.83 13.18
C ASP A 211 -1.77 0.32 12.89
N SER A 212 -2.22 1.56 13.07
CA SER A 212 -1.44 2.73 12.68
C SER A 212 -0.17 2.91 13.51
N VAL A 213 -0.18 2.50 14.78
CA VAL A 213 0.97 2.60 15.68
C VAL A 213 2.02 1.58 15.28
N TRP A 214 1.64 0.31 15.08
CA TRP A 214 2.56 -0.71 14.60
C TRP A 214 3.13 -0.37 13.23
N THR A 215 2.28 0.11 12.33
CA THR A 215 2.70 0.52 10.99
C THR A 215 3.70 1.68 11.04
N ALA A 216 3.48 2.68 11.91
CA ALA A 216 4.41 3.80 12.07
C ALA A 216 5.79 3.32 12.53
N GLN A 217 5.85 2.41 13.51
CA GLN A 217 7.11 1.88 14.02
C GLN A 217 7.89 1.08 12.98
N VAL A 218 7.20 0.23 12.21
CA VAL A 218 7.82 -0.47 11.06
C VAL A 218 8.43 0.56 10.09
N LEU A 219 7.71 1.62 9.78
CA LEU A 219 8.19 2.65 8.86
C LEU A 219 9.33 3.49 9.42
N GLU A 220 9.29 3.84 10.71
CA GLU A 220 10.41 4.50 11.40
C GLU A 220 11.67 3.65 11.26
N ARG A 221 11.55 2.34 11.51
CA ARG A 221 12.69 1.44 11.39
C ARG A 221 13.20 1.31 9.96
N VAL A 222 12.30 1.21 8.97
CA VAL A 222 12.66 1.22 7.55
C VAL A 222 13.41 2.50 7.18
N ILE A 223 12.94 3.66 7.65
CA ILE A 223 13.59 4.96 7.43
C ILE A 223 14.99 4.96 8.04
N GLU A 224 15.14 4.50 9.28
CA GLU A 224 16.45 4.44 9.95
C GLU A 224 17.45 3.57 9.20
N ILE A 225 17.02 2.41 8.72
CA ILE A 225 17.86 1.47 7.98
C ILE A 225 18.30 2.08 6.65
N GLU A 226 17.35 2.58 5.85
CA GLU A 226 17.65 3.05 4.49
C GLU A 226 18.31 4.43 4.47
N GLU A 227 17.84 5.36 5.31
CA GLU A 227 18.28 6.76 5.36
C GLU A 227 19.36 7.02 6.43
N GLY A 228 19.88 5.96 7.04
CA GLY A 228 20.97 6.04 8.01
C GLY A 228 22.12 6.93 7.53
N ARG A 229 22.87 7.50 8.47
CA ARG A 229 23.89 8.52 8.17
C ARG A 229 24.80 8.09 7.02
N SER A 230 24.99 9.02 6.08
CA SER A 230 26.02 8.92 5.06
C SER A 230 27.41 8.94 5.70
N GLU A 231 28.45 8.58 4.95
CA GLU A 231 29.84 8.60 5.44
C GLU A 231 30.28 9.98 5.97
N ASP A 232 29.63 11.05 5.50
CA ASP A 232 29.81 12.44 5.93
C ASP A 232 28.94 12.85 7.15
N GLY A 233 28.17 11.91 7.71
CA GLY A 233 27.28 12.14 8.86
C GLY A 233 25.99 12.90 8.52
N THR A 234 25.73 13.22 7.25
CA THR A 234 24.51 13.92 6.84
C THR A 234 23.36 12.96 6.58
N ALA A 235 22.13 13.43 6.80
CA ALA A 235 20.92 12.70 6.46
C ALA A 235 20.63 12.82 4.95
N ALA A 236 20.17 11.73 4.34
CA ALA A 236 19.73 11.73 2.95
C ALA A 236 18.64 12.79 2.74
N LYS A 237 18.71 13.53 1.63
CA LYS A 237 17.76 14.56 1.22
C LYS A 237 16.91 14.13 0.04
N SER A 238 17.35 13.11 -0.69
CA SER A 238 16.69 12.59 -1.89
C SER A 238 17.00 11.10 -2.07
N ALA A 239 16.19 10.42 -2.91
CA ALA A 239 16.27 8.97 -3.08
C ALA A 239 17.59 8.50 -3.74
N ASP A 240 18.20 9.32 -4.60
CA ASP A 240 19.48 9.03 -5.27
C ASP A 240 20.66 8.92 -4.30
N GLN A 241 20.54 9.50 -3.10
CA GLN A 241 21.54 9.39 -2.04
C GLN A 241 21.42 8.09 -1.24
N ILE A 242 20.36 7.30 -1.45
CA ILE A 242 20.16 6.00 -0.81
C ILE A 242 20.63 4.92 -1.80
N PRO A 243 21.80 4.31 -1.57
CA PRO A 243 22.37 3.34 -2.49
C PRO A 243 21.54 2.05 -2.50
N ALA A 244 21.54 1.33 -3.63
CA ALA A 244 20.75 0.11 -3.81
C ALA A 244 20.91 -0.89 -2.66
N TRP A 245 22.15 -1.10 -2.18
CA TRP A 245 22.47 -2.04 -1.12
C TRP A 245 21.90 -1.70 0.27
N ARG A 246 21.40 -0.48 0.49
CA ARG A 246 20.65 -0.11 1.70
C ARG A 246 19.14 -0.25 1.54
N ARG A 247 18.64 -0.44 0.31
CA ARG A 247 17.20 -0.44 0.03
C ARG A 247 16.60 -1.79 0.42
N ILE A 248 15.60 -1.76 1.29
CA ILE A 248 14.82 -2.92 1.70
C ILE A 248 13.95 -3.39 0.52
N GLU A 249 14.21 -4.60 0.05
CA GLU A 249 13.51 -5.21 -1.08
C GLU A 249 12.24 -5.93 -0.63
N ALA A 250 12.38 -6.96 0.20
CA ALA A 250 11.27 -7.65 0.85
C ALA A 250 11.25 -7.31 2.34
N LEU A 251 10.06 -7.20 2.92
CA LEU A 251 9.86 -6.90 4.34
C LEU A 251 8.60 -7.58 4.84
N SER A 252 8.74 -8.44 5.85
CA SER A 252 7.64 -8.97 6.65
C SER A 252 7.79 -8.56 8.10
N TRP A 253 6.68 -8.53 8.83
CA TRP A 253 6.67 -8.18 10.24
C TRP A 253 5.49 -8.81 10.96
N VAL A 254 5.70 -9.12 12.24
CA VAL A 254 4.70 -9.72 13.12
C VAL A 254 4.74 -9.01 14.47
N HIS A 255 3.57 -8.61 14.96
CA HIS A 255 3.39 -8.16 16.33
C HIS A 255 3.17 -9.38 17.24
N VAL A 256 4.01 -9.51 18.27
CA VAL A 256 3.93 -10.59 19.26
C VAL A 256 3.51 -9.99 20.60
N ASP A 257 2.29 -10.30 21.00
CA ASP A 257 1.74 -9.98 22.32
C ASP A 257 1.92 -11.21 23.23
N ARG A 258 3.10 -11.35 23.84
CA ARG A 258 3.34 -12.37 24.87
C ARG A 258 3.71 -11.69 26.18
N ASP A 259 3.04 -12.12 27.24
CA ASP A 259 3.45 -11.92 28.64
C ASP A 259 3.83 -10.46 29.01
N PHE A 260 3.04 -9.49 28.54
CA PHE A 260 3.21 -8.04 28.82
C PHE A 260 4.49 -7.40 28.26
N ALA A 261 5.19 -8.07 27.35
CA ALA A 261 6.32 -7.52 26.62
C ALA A 261 5.98 -7.48 25.12
N PRO A 262 5.16 -6.50 24.68
CA PRO A 262 4.85 -6.37 23.26
C PRO A 262 6.17 -6.20 22.50
N ARG A 263 6.30 -6.91 21.39
CA ARG A 263 7.44 -6.77 20.49
C ARG A 263 7.01 -6.86 19.03
N LEU A 264 7.80 -6.20 18.20
CA LEU A 264 7.64 -6.20 16.75
C LEU A 264 8.83 -6.94 16.13
N ASP A 265 8.56 -8.13 15.59
CA ASP A 265 9.56 -8.94 14.90
C ASP A 265 9.53 -8.57 13.41
N MET A 266 10.65 -8.10 12.86
CA MET A 266 10.79 -7.71 11.45
C MET A 266 11.77 -8.64 10.74
N THR A 267 11.46 -9.03 9.50
CA THR A 267 12.34 -9.81 8.63
C THR A 267 12.41 -9.15 7.26
N TYR A 268 13.61 -8.94 6.73
CA TYR A 268 13.79 -8.23 5.47
C TYR A 268 15.03 -8.66 4.69
N THR A 269 15.05 -8.31 3.41
CA THR A 269 16.21 -8.46 2.50
C THR A 269 16.61 -7.11 1.93
N PHE A 270 17.88 -6.94 1.60
CA PHE A 270 18.37 -5.76 0.89
C PHE A 270 18.47 -6.01 -0.60
N CYS A 271 18.23 -4.97 -1.41
CA CYS A 271 18.49 -5.01 -2.83
C CYS A 271 20.00 -5.17 -3.07
N ALA A 272 20.39 -6.02 -4.02
CA ALA A 272 21.80 -6.27 -4.38
C ALA A 272 22.69 -6.82 -3.24
N GLN A 273 22.10 -7.36 -2.17
CA GLN A 273 22.81 -8.15 -1.16
C GLN A 273 22.12 -9.49 -0.97
N GLU A 274 22.91 -10.53 -0.70
CA GLU A 274 22.38 -11.85 -0.33
C GLU A 274 22.19 -11.93 1.19
N GLY A 275 21.08 -12.53 1.61
CA GLY A 275 20.81 -12.81 3.02
C GLY A 275 19.44 -12.33 3.48
N ILE A 276 18.96 -12.97 4.53
CA ILE A 276 17.74 -12.58 5.25
C ILE A 276 18.20 -11.98 6.59
N HIS A 277 17.71 -10.79 6.90
CA HIS A 277 17.94 -10.09 8.15
C HIS A 277 16.68 -10.18 9.01
N SER A 278 16.86 -10.37 10.31
CA SER A 278 15.76 -10.34 11.27
C SER A 278 16.16 -9.53 12.50
N GLU A 279 15.23 -8.76 13.01
CA GLU A 279 15.39 -7.99 14.25
C GLU A 279 14.08 -7.91 15.03
N SER A 280 14.19 -7.73 16.35
CA SER A 280 13.04 -7.57 17.24
C SER A 280 13.12 -6.20 17.91
N LEU A 281 12.06 -5.40 17.75
CA LEU A 281 11.91 -4.11 18.41
C LEU A 281 11.05 -4.30 19.66
N MET A 282 11.63 -3.99 20.82
CA MET A 282 10.95 -4.03 22.11
C MET A 282 10.19 -2.72 22.36
N LEU A 283 9.07 -2.82 23.06
CA LEU A 283 8.12 -1.72 23.28
C LEU A 283 7.94 -1.38 24.76
#